data_AF-A0AAQ4EI32-F1
#
_entry.id   AF-A0AAQ4EI32-F1
#
_cell.length_a   1.000
_cell.length_b   1.000
_cell.length_c   1.000
_cell.angle_alpha   90.00
_cell.angle_beta   90.00
_cell.angle_gamma   90.00
#
_symmetry.space_group_name_H-M   'P 1'
#
loop_
_entity.id
_entity.type
_entity.pdbx_description
1 polymer ?
#
loop_
_entity_poly.entity_id
_entity_poly.type
_entity_poly.pdbx_seq_one_letter_code
_entity_poly.pdbx_strand_id
1 'polypeptide(L)'
;MVVEMDIPGVGVELFGDLLRYLYTGELSVAGEAGSSAALSTLLRLSEQFGVPNPLALDLRRMLEGGHLADASLVWEVPGSGGGVEQEAEFPCHRAVLAARCPFFRGVIQRRTASGSGGSGGDGGATPGGRLRVVLDAGVVPVRHARVLLWALYQDTVDLSMLPCSSGGSLAEEFMELYQVARLLELDSLAQ
;
A
#
# COMPACT_ATOMS: atom_id res chain seq x y z
N MET A 1 4.99 -20.24 3.50
CA MET A 1 5.64 -19.90 2.22
C MET A 1 7.14 -20.00 2.46
N VAL A 2 7.77 -21.08 2.00
CA VAL A 2 9.24 -21.20 2.07
C VAL A 2 9.75 -20.49 0.82
N VAL A 3 10.51 -19.42 1.01
CA VAL A 3 11.16 -18.71 -0.09
C VAL A 3 12.50 -19.41 -0.32
N GLU A 4 12.54 -20.36 -1.24
CA GLU A 4 13.80 -20.93 -1.71
C GLU A 4 14.44 -19.93 -2.68
N MET A 5 15.43 -19.19 -2.18
CA MET A 5 16.27 -18.34 -3.01
C MET A 5 17.61 -19.05 -3.22
N ASP A 6 17.71 -19.79 -4.31
CA ASP A 6 18.97 -20.40 -4.74
C ASP A 6 19.81 -19.37 -5.52
N ILE A 7 20.20 -18.28 -4.84
CA ILE A 7 21.16 -17.32 -5.40
C ILE A 7 22.55 -17.71 -4.90
N PRO A 8 23.43 -18.22 -5.78
CA PRO A 8 24.74 -18.72 -5.37
C PRO A 8 25.57 -17.61 -4.72
N GLY A 9 25.99 -17.82 -3.48
CA GLY A 9 26.81 -16.88 -2.70
C GLY A 9 26.02 -15.95 -1.78
N VAL A 10 24.69 -16.00 -1.77
CA VAL A 10 23.85 -15.26 -0.81
C VAL A 10 23.50 -16.15 0.37
N GLY A 11 24.26 -15.99 1.47
CA GLY A 11 23.91 -16.60 2.76
C GLY A 11 22.75 -15.88 3.45
N VAL A 12 22.20 -16.48 4.51
CA VAL A 12 21.07 -15.92 5.28
C VAL A 12 21.37 -14.53 5.85
N GLU A 13 22.58 -14.30 6.36
CA GLU A 13 23.00 -13.00 6.88
C GLU A 13 23.03 -11.93 5.79
N LEU A 14 23.67 -12.22 4.65
CA LEU A 14 23.72 -11.29 3.50
C LEU A 14 22.33 -11.02 2.94
N PHE A 15 21.45 -12.03 2.93
CA PHE A 15 20.05 -11.84 2.55
C PHE A 15 19.32 -10.91 3.53
N GLY A 16 19.54 -11.06 4.84
CA GLY A 16 19.03 -10.15 5.87
C GLY A 16 19.50 -8.71 5.67
N ASP A 17 20.79 -8.52 5.38
CA ASP A 17 21.37 -7.20 5.09
C ASP A 17 20.80 -6.59 3.81
N LEU A 18 20.58 -7.39 2.77
CA LEU A 18 19.93 -6.95 1.54
C LEU A 18 18.47 -6.54 1.78
N LEU A 19 17.71 -7.31 2.56
CA LEU A 19 16.35 -6.92 2.96
C LEU A 19 16.38 -5.63 3.77
N ARG A 20 17.29 -5.49 4.74
CA ARG A 20 17.45 -4.25 5.49
C ARG A 20 17.73 -3.08 4.54
N TYR A 21 18.64 -3.25 3.59
CA TYR A 21 18.95 -2.24 2.59
C TYR A 21 17.75 -1.85 1.73
N LEU A 22 16.96 -2.83 1.26
CA LEU A 22 15.75 -2.56 0.47
C LEU A 22 14.69 -1.75 1.25
N TYR A 23 14.55 -2.00 2.56
CA TYR A 23 13.54 -1.34 3.38
C TYR A 23 14.00 -0.04 4.02
N THR A 24 15.30 0.13 4.27
CA THR A 24 15.84 1.28 5.03
C THR A 24 16.78 2.16 4.21
N GLY A 25 17.28 1.66 3.08
CA GLY A 25 18.38 2.29 2.32
C GLY A 25 19.75 2.13 2.99
N GLU A 26 19.84 1.49 4.15
CA GLU A 26 21.10 1.28 4.89
C GLU A 26 21.63 -0.14 4.68
N LEU A 27 22.86 -0.25 4.21
CA LEU A 27 23.56 -1.52 4.08
C LEU A 27 24.59 -1.65 5.21
N SER A 28 24.36 -2.59 6.13
CA SER A 28 25.26 -2.83 7.27
C SER A 28 26.17 -4.03 7.00
N VAL A 29 27.25 -3.85 6.23
CA VAL A 29 28.27 -4.91 6.03
C VAL A 29 29.26 -4.97 7.21
N ALA A 30 28.78 -4.70 8.43
CA ALA A 30 29.60 -4.27 9.57
C ALA A 30 29.77 -5.31 10.69
N GLY A 31 29.48 -6.59 10.43
CA GLY A 31 29.91 -7.69 11.31
C GLY A 31 31.36 -8.07 11.01
N GLU A 32 32.19 -8.11 12.06
CA GLU A 32 33.63 -8.44 12.11
C GLU A 32 34.21 -9.10 10.84
N ALA A 33 34.95 -8.32 10.06
CA ALA A 33 35.36 -8.60 8.69
C ALA A 33 34.17 -8.65 7.71
N GLY A 34 33.87 -7.52 7.07
CA GLY A 34 33.13 -7.49 5.80
C GLY A 34 33.82 -8.47 4.84
N SER A 35 33.30 -9.70 4.79
CA SER A 35 33.96 -10.81 4.11
C SER A 35 34.15 -10.38 2.67
N SER A 36 35.38 -10.40 2.16
CA SER A 36 35.67 -10.10 0.76
C SER A 36 34.75 -10.89 -0.19
N ALA A 37 34.28 -12.07 0.25
CA ALA A 37 33.26 -12.86 -0.42
C ALA A 37 31.88 -12.16 -0.48
N ALA A 38 31.39 -11.56 0.61
CA ALA A 38 30.11 -10.85 0.63
C ALA A 38 30.15 -9.60 -0.26
N LEU A 39 31.23 -8.82 -0.20
CA LEU A 39 31.42 -7.66 -1.08
C LEU A 39 31.52 -8.05 -2.56
N SER A 40 32.26 -9.13 -2.89
CA SER A 40 32.32 -9.62 -4.27
C SER A 40 30.98 -10.16 -4.77
N THR A 41 30.18 -10.81 -3.91
CA THR A 41 28.80 -11.18 -4.24
C THR A 41 27.94 -9.94 -4.49
N LEU A 42 28.00 -8.91 -3.63
CA LEU A 42 27.25 -7.66 -3.81
C LEU A 42 27.61 -6.94 -5.12
N LEU A 43 28.90 -6.86 -5.45
CA LEU A 43 29.35 -6.29 -6.71
C LEU A 43 28.78 -7.06 -7.90
N ARG A 44 28.86 -8.39 -7.89
CA ARG A 44 28.28 -9.24 -8.95
C ARG A 44 26.76 -9.04 -9.08
N LEU A 45 26.04 -8.94 -7.95
CA LEU A 45 24.60 -8.68 -7.98
C LEU A 45 24.29 -7.30 -8.54
N SER A 46 25.08 -6.28 -8.19
CA SER A 46 24.91 -4.93 -8.72
C SER A 46 25.20 -4.83 -10.22
N GLU A 47 26.16 -5.60 -10.73
CA GLU A 47 26.44 -5.69 -12.16
C GLU A 47 25.32 -6.44 -12.91
N GLN A 48 24.76 -7.48 -12.30
CA GLN A 48 23.75 -8.33 -12.92
C GLN A 48 22.34 -7.70 -12.90
N PHE A 49 21.95 -7.07 -11.80
CA PHE A 49 20.59 -6.60 -11.55
C PHE A 49 20.49 -5.08 -11.39
N GLY A 50 21.62 -4.38 -11.35
CA GLY A 50 21.68 -2.96 -11.01
C GLY A 50 21.58 -2.70 -9.51
N VAL A 51 21.54 -1.41 -9.16
CA VAL A 51 21.29 -0.97 -7.78
C VAL A 51 19.78 -0.83 -7.59
N PRO A 52 19.18 -1.43 -6.55
CA PRO A 52 17.77 -1.26 -6.23
C PRO A 52 17.37 0.20 -6.08
N ASN A 53 16.14 0.53 -6.49
CA ASN A 53 15.60 1.87 -6.25
C ASN A 53 15.29 2.07 -4.76
N PRO A 54 15.22 3.33 -4.27
CA PRO A 54 14.66 3.60 -2.96
C PRO A 54 13.21 3.13 -2.87
N LEU A 55 12.82 2.56 -1.72
CA LEU A 55 11.47 2.04 -1.48
C LEU A 55 10.37 3.05 -1.83
N ALA A 56 10.55 4.33 -1.50
CA ALA A 56 9.58 5.38 -1.80
C ALA A 56 9.30 5.55 -3.31
N LEU A 57 10.30 5.29 -4.17
CA LEU A 57 10.10 5.34 -5.62
C LEU A 57 9.34 4.11 -6.11
N ASP A 58 9.64 2.93 -5.57
CA ASP A 58 8.94 1.69 -5.94
C ASP A 58 7.49 1.69 -5.43
N LEU A 59 7.23 2.19 -4.22
CA LEU A 59 5.87 2.39 -3.71
C LEU A 59 5.06 3.33 -4.61
N ARG A 60 5.66 4.44 -5.06
CA ARG A 60 5.02 5.33 -6.02
C ARG A 60 4.63 4.61 -7.31
N ARG A 61 5.55 3.82 -7.89
CA ARG A 61 5.29 3.03 -9.11
C ARG A 61 4.21 1.97 -8.88
N MET A 62 4.19 1.33 -7.70
CA MET A 62 3.16 0.38 -7.32
C MET A 62 1.78 1.04 -7.21
N LEU A 63 1.70 2.28 -6.70
CA LEU A 63 0.46 3.05 -6.68
C LEU A 63 0.00 3.43 -8.09
N GLU A 64 0.91 3.96 -8.91
CA GLU A 64 0.59 4.44 -10.26
C GLU A 64 0.24 3.28 -11.23
N GLY A 65 0.92 2.14 -11.11
CA GLY A 65 0.76 0.98 -11.99
C GLY A 65 -0.18 -0.12 -11.49
N GLY A 66 -0.48 -0.16 -10.18
CA GLY A 66 -1.36 -1.18 -9.57
C GLY A 66 -0.80 -2.61 -9.62
N HIS A 67 0.49 -2.79 -9.92
CA HIS A 67 1.13 -4.10 -10.00
C HIS A 67 1.16 -4.79 -8.63
N LEU A 68 0.88 -6.09 -8.58
CA LEU A 68 0.83 -6.91 -7.36
C LEU A 68 -0.24 -6.50 -6.34
N ALA A 69 -1.19 -5.66 -6.73
CA ALA A 69 -2.26 -5.23 -5.84
C ALA A 69 -3.19 -6.40 -5.46
N ASP A 70 -3.30 -6.62 -4.16
CA ASP A 70 -4.00 -7.71 -3.48
C ASP A 70 -5.18 -7.22 -2.63
N ALA A 71 -5.44 -5.90 -2.63
CA ALA A 71 -6.67 -5.27 -2.18
C ALA A 71 -7.19 -4.21 -3.16
N SER A 72 -8.46 -3.84 -3.03
CA SER A 72 -9.06 -2.67 -3.70
C SER A 72 -9.93 -1.91 -2.70
N LEU A 73 -9.88 -0.58 -2.76
CA LEU A 73 -10.85 0.29 -2.11
C LEU A 73 -12.02 0.51 -3.08
N VAL A 74 -13.24 0.27 -2.59
CA VAL A 74 -14.46 0.25 -3.38
C VAL A 74 -15.43 1.28 -2.81
N TRP A 75 -16.03 2.08 -3.68
CA TRP A 75 -17.15 2.94 -3.34
C TRP A 75 -18.38 2.55 -4.13
N GLU A 76 -19.47 2.31 -3.40
CA GLU A 76 -20.79 2.14 -3.99
C GLU A 76 -21.37 3.54 -4.24
N VAL A 77 -21.40 3.96 -5.51
CA VAL A 77 -22.02 5.22 -5.89
C VAL A 77 -23.46 4.93 -6.31
N PRO A 78 -24.48 5.49 -5.64
CA PRO A 78 -25.86 5.31 -6.07
C PRO A 78 -26.02 5.92 -7.47
N GLY A 79 -26.29 5.07 -8.46
CA GLY A 79 -26.39 5.47 -9.86
C GLY A 79 -27.44 6.57 -10.03
N SER A 80 -27.04 7.71 -10.57
CA SER A 80 -27.95 8.78 -10.98
C SER A 80 -28.72 8.35 -12.23
N GLY A 81 -29.77 7.55 -12.05
CA GLY A 81 -30.76 7.20 -13.07
C GLY A 81 -30.33 6.07 -14.01
N GLY A 82 -31.01 4.91 -13.90
CA GLY A 82 -31.04 3.89 -14.96
C GLY A 82 -30.00 2.77 -14.87
N GLY A 83 -29.91 2.08 -13.73
CA GLY A 83 -29.67 0.62 -13.71
C GLY A 83 -28.24 0.09 -13.84
N VAL A 84 -27.20 0.93 -13.84
CA VAL A 84 -25.81 0.45 -13.70
C VAL A 84 -25.18 1.17 -12.50
N GLU A 85 -24.98 0.45 -11.41
CA GLU A 85 -24.21 0.92 -10.26
C GLU A 85 -22.79 1.21 -10.75
N GLN A 86 -22.36 2.48 -10.68
CA GLN A 86 -21.00 2.84 -11.05
C GLN A 86 -20.12 2.63 -9.81
N GLU A 87 -19.40 1.51 -9.80
CA GLU A 87 -18.43 1.24 -8.74
C GLU A 87 -17.13 2.00 -9.02
N ALA A 88 -16.71 2.84 -8.07
CA ALA A 88 -15.37 3.43 -8.13
C ALA A 88 -14.41 2.49 -7.37
N GLU A 89 -13.53 1.81 -8.11
CA GLU A 89 -12.57 0.85 -7.57
C GLU A 89 -11.14 1.37 -7.73
N PHE A 90 -10.38 1.35 -6.63
CA PHE A 90 -8.98 1.77 -6.63
C PHE A 90 -8.07 0.62 -6.14
N PRO A 91 -7.18 0.12 -7.01
CA PRO A 91 -6.29 -0.97 -6.66
C PRO A 91 -5.23 -0.57 -5.63
N CYS A 92 -4.98 -1.42 -4.63
CA CYS A 92 -4.04 -1.14 -3.55
C CYS A 92 -3.41 -2.41 -2.92
N HIS A 93 -2.51 -2.21 -1.95
CA HIS A 93 -1.77 -3.29 -1.31
C HIS A 93 -2.10 -3.41 0.18
N ARG A 94 -2.49 -4.61 0.60
CA ARG A 94 -2.83 -4.93 2.00
C ARG A 94 -1.68 -4.63 2.94
N ALA A 95 -0.45 -4.94 2.54
CA ALA A 95 0.75 -4.66 3.33
C ALA A 95 0.94 -3.17 3.59
N VAL A 96 0.77 -2.33 2.55
CA VAL A 96 0.89 -0.87 2.68
C VAL A 96 -0.24 -0.31 3.54
N LEU A 97 -1.49 -0.68 3.27
CA LEU A 97 -2.64 -0.25 4.06
C LEU A 97 -2.47 -0.62 5.55
N ALA A 98 -2.11 -1.87 5.85
CA ALA A 98 -2.00 -2.36 7.23
C ALA A 98 -0.78 -1.79 7.99
N ALA A 99 0.28 -1.38 7.28
CA ALA A 99 1.45 -0.77 7.89
C ALA A 99 1.22 0.72 8.20
N ARG A 100 0.38 1.40 7.42
CA ARG A 100 0.27 2.87 7.41
C ARG A 100 -1.09 3.38 7.93
N CYS A 101 -2.05 2.50 8.16
CA CYS A 101 -3.39 2.82 8.64
C CYS A 101 -3.88 1.74 9.60
N PRO A 102 -3.97 2.04 10.92
CA PRO A 102 -4.46 1.09 11.91
C PRO A 102 -5.92 0.65 11.65
N PHE A 103 -6.77 1.55 11.16
CA PHE A 103 -8.14 1.21 10.74
C PHE A 103 -8.13 0.09 9.68
N PHE A 104 -7.40 0.26 8.57
CA PHE A 104 -7.32 -0.76 7.52
C PHE A 104 -6.61 -2.03 8.00
N ARG A 105 -5.61 -1.92 8.89
CA ARG A 105 -4.99 -3.07 9.54
C ARG A 105 -6.04 -3.93 10.25
N GLY A 106 -6.92 -3.31 11.04
CA GLY A 106 -8.01 -4.01 11.74
C GLY A 106 -9.01 -4.65 10.77
N VAL A 107 -9.40 -3.95 9.71
CA VAL A 107 -10.30 -4.47 8.65
C VAL A 107 -9.68 -5.71 7.98
N ILE A 108 -8.41 -5.62 7.58
CA ILE A 108 -7.69 -6.70 6.91
C ILE A 108 -7.55 -7.91 7.84
N GLN A 109 -7.13 -7.71 9.09
CA GLN A 109 -6.94 -8.79 10.07
C GLN A 109 -8.23 -9.58 10.32
N ARG A 110 -9.36 -8.88 10.51
CA ARG A 110 -10.66 -9.52 10.74
C ARG A 110 -11.08 -10.40 9.56
N ARG A 111 -10.89 -9.90 8.34
CA ARG A 111 -11.24 -10.63 7.12
C ARG A 111 -10.31 -11.81 6.86
N THR A 112 -9.02 -11.69 7.18
CA THR A 112 -8.09 -12.84 7.08
C THR A 112 -8.36 -13.92 8.11
N ALA A 113 -8.74 -13.54 9.34
CA ALA A 113 -9.04 -14.52 10.39
C ALA A 113 -10.32 -15.30 10.06
N SER A 114 -11.33 -14.60 9.54
CA SER A 114 -12.61 -15.20 9.13
C SER A 114 -12.53 -16.08 7.88
N GLY A 115 -11.49 -15.92 7.05
CA GLY A 115 -11.31 -16.67 5.79
C GLY A 115 -10.74 -18.09 5.95
N SER A 116 -10.56 -18.58 7.18
CA SER A 116 -9.97 -19.88 7.49
C SER A 116 -10.98 -20.99 7.88
N GLY A 117 -12.28 -20.69 7.86
CA GLY A 117 -13.32 -21.66 8.25
C GLY A 117 -14.57 -21.59 7.37
N GLY A 118 -14.67 -22.49 6.40
CA GLY A 118 -15.95 -23.03 5.92
C GLY A 118 -16.75 -22.18 4.93
N SER A 119 -17.09 -22.83 3.81
CA SER A 119 -18.16 -22.49 2.86
C SER A 119 -19.40 -21.82 3.47
N GLY A 120 -19.93 -20.79 2.81
CA GLY A 120 -21.30 -20.32 3.06
C GLY A 120 -21.57 -18.84 2.79
N GLY A 121 -21.58 -18.45 1.50
CA GLY A 121 -22.37 -17.34 0.94
C GLY A 121 -22.43 -16.01 1.69
N ASP A 122 -21.47 -15.12 1.45
CA ASP A 122 -21.78 -13.71 1.18
C ASP A 122 -20.62 -13.03 0.43
N GLY A 123 -20.94 -12.14 -0.50
CA GLY A 123 -20.13 -11.80 -1.68
C GLY A 123 -18.73 -11.22 -1.43
N GLY A 124 -17.72 -11.78 -2.12
CA GLY A 124 -16.49 -11.04 -2.45
C GLY A 124 -15.18 -11.81 -2.42
N ALA A 125 -15.14 -13.06 -1.92
CA ALA A 125 -13.94 -13.87 -1.91
C ALA A 125 -14.01 -14.98 -2.97
N THR A 126 -13.76 -14.62 -4.23
CA THR A 126 -13.34 -15.59 -5.25
C THR A 126 -12.05 -16.27 -4.75
N PRO A 127 -11.83 -17.58 -4.91
CA PRO A 127 -10.56 -18.20 -4.54
C PRO A 127 -9.46 -17.60 -5.43
N GLY A 128 -8.55 -16.80 -4.84
CA GLY A 128 -7.58 -15.98 -5.60
C GLY A 128 -8.05 -14.56 -5.94
N GLY A 129 -9.21 -14.15 -5.43
CA GLY A 129 -9.75 -12.81 -5.56
C GLY A 129 -9.09 -11.82 -4.59
N ARG A 130 -8.99 -10.59 -5.06
CA ARG A 130 -8.48 -9.44 -4.33
C ARG A 130 -9.41 -9.05 -3.17
N LEU A 131 -8.86 -8.61 -2.04
CA LEU A 131 -9.66 -8.12 -0.91
C LEU A 131 -10.36 -6.80 -1.25
N ARG A 132 -11.69 -6.79 -1.32
CA ARG A 132 -12.49 -5.58 -1.62
C ARG A 132 -12.94 -4.86 -0.36
N VAL A 133 -12.36 -3.70 -0.03
CA VAL A 133 -12.74 -2.88 1.14
C VAL A 133 -13.73 -1.82 0.69
N VAL A 134 -15.00 -1.98 1.05
CA VAL A 134 -16.06 -1.03 0.72
C VAL A 134 -16.03 0.14 1.70
N LEU A 135 -16.06 1.36 1.16
CA LEU A 135 -16.10 2.62 1.90
C LEU A 135 -17.40 3.36 1.55
N ASP A 136 -18.04 3.90 2.58
CA ASP A 136 -19.25 4.70 2.42
C ASP A 136 -18.89 6.08 1.84
N ALA A 137 -19.44 6.40 0.66
CA ALA A 137 -19.19 7.66 -0.02
C ALA A 137 -19.71 8.90 0.74
N GLY A 138 -20.68 8.72 1.65
CA GLY A 138 -21.17 9.78 2.54
C GLY A 138 -20.20 10.11 3.68
N VAL A 139 -19.31 9.18 4.03
CA VAL A 139 -18.33 9.33 5.10
C VAL A 139 -16.95 9.64 4.52
N VAL A 140 -16.53 8.90 3.50
CA VAL A 140 -15.28 9.08 2.78
C VAL A 140 -15.63 9.36 1.32
N PRO A 141 -15.71 10.63 0.90
CA PRO A 141 -16.04 10.95 -0.47
C PRO A 141 -15.05 10.36 -1.48
N VAL A 142 -15.56 9.82 -2.60
CA VAL A 142 -14.76 9.22 -3.68
C VAL A 142 -13.68 10.16 -4.20
N ARG A 143 -13.94 11.48 -4.22
CA ARG A 143 -12.97 12.51 -4.63
C ARG A 143 -11.68 12.50 -3.82
N HIS A 144 -11.73 12.06 -2.55
CA HIS A 144 -10.56 11.99 -1.69
C HIS A 144 -9.77 10.69 -1.85
N ALA A 145 -10.26 9.70 -2.62
CA ALA A 145 -9.61 8.40 -2.77
C ALA A 145 -8.14 8.51 -3.22
N ARG A 146 -7.86 9.38 -4.21
CA ARG A 146 -6.50 9.57 -4.75
C ARG A 146 -5.56 10.20 -3.74
N VAL A 147 -6.00 11.24 -3.03
CA VAL A 147 -5.16 11.91 -2.02
C VAL A 147 -4.88 11.00 -0.82
N LEU A 148 -5.87 10.20 -0.40
CA LEU A 148 -5.70 9.21 0.67
C LEU A 148 -4.70 8.12 0.28
N LEU A 149 -4.85 7.54 -0.91
CA LEU A 149 -3.92 6.51 -1.41
C LEU A 149 -2.51 7.07 -1.59
N TRP A 150 -2.37 8.29 -2.09
CA TRP A 150 -1.06 8.94 -2.16
C TRP A 150 -0.44 9.12 -0.78
N ALA A 151 -1.19 9.63 0.20
CA ALA A 151 -0.71 9.80 1.58
C ALA A 151 -0.29 8.48 2.23
N LEU A 152 -0.99 7.38 1.93
CA LEU A 152 -0.65 6.05 2.41
C LEU A 152 0.68 5.54 1.86
N TYR A 153 0.95 5.76 0.57
CA TYR A 153 2.15 5.23 -0.10
C TYR A 153 3.37 6.15 0.03
N GLN A 154 3.15 7.47 0.00
CA GLN A 154 4.22 8.46 -0.07
C GLN A 154 4.47 9.19 1.26
N ASP A 155 3.66 8.94 2.29
CA ASP A 155 3.74 9.63 3.59
C ASP A 155 3.73 11.17 3.46
N THR A 156 3.08 11.66 2.41
CA THR A 156 3.00 13.08 2.06
C THR A 156 1.62 13.39 1.52
N VAL A 157 1.19 14.65 1.67
CA VAL A 157 -0.11 15.09 1.20
C VAL A 157 0.13 16.09 0.07
N ASP A 158 -0.26 15.73 -1.14
CA ASP A 158 -0.24 16.66 -2.26
C ASP A 158 -1.62 17.30 -2.41
N LEU A 159 -1.75 18.52 -1.91
CA LEU A 159 -2.98 19.30 -1.94
C LEU A 159 -3.39 19.71 -3.36
N SER A 160 -2.49 19.64 -4.34
CA SER A 160 -2.85 19.88 -5.75
C SER A 160 -3.79 18.82 -6.31
N MET A 161 -3.90 17.66 -5.65
CA MET A 161 -4.84 16.60 -6.00
C MET A 161 -6.26 16.84 -5.49
N LEU A 162 -6.49 17.88 -4.66
CA LEU A 162 -7.83 18.23 -4.21
C LEU A 162 -8.61 18.87 -5.37
N PRO A 163 -9.75 18.28 -5.78
CA PRO A 163 -10.58 18.90 -6.78
C PRO A 163 -11.29 20.08 -6.13
N CYS A 164 -10.87 21.31 -6.43
CA CYS A 164 -11.61 22.51 -6.05
C CYS A 164 -13.07 22.36 -6.53
N SER A 165 -13.96 22.00 -5.62
CA SER A 165 -15.38 21.93 -5.89
C SER A 165 -15.86 23.34 -6.16
N SER A 166 -16.62 23.53 -7.24
CA SER A 166 -17.01 24.84 -7.82
C SER A 166 -17.77 25.82 -6.89
N GLY A 167 -17.91 25.51 -5.59
CA GLY A 167 -18.54 26.37 -4.59
C GLY A 167 -18.00 26.22 -3.16
N GLY A 168 -16.98 25.37 -2.92
CA GLY A 168 -16.38 25.17 -1.61
C GLY A 168 -15.08 25.96 -1.46
N SER A 169 -14.80 26.45 -0.26
CA SER A 169 -13.46 27.01 0.03
C SER A 169 -12.45 25.87 0.22
N LEU A 170 -11.19 26.10 -0.15
CA LEU A 170 -10.09 25.15 0.14
C LEU A 170 -10.02 24.76 1.63
N ALA A 171 -10.44 25.66 2.53
CA ALA A 171 -10.48 25.40 3.96
C ALA A 171 -11.55 24.36 4.34
N GLU A 172 -12.70 24.35 3.67
CA GLU A 172 -13.75 23.36 3.89
C GLU A 172 -13.31 21.98 3.40
N GLU A 173 -12.70 21.92 2.22
CA GLU A 173 -12.13 20.68 1.68
C GLU A 173 -11.03 20.12 2.58
N PHE A 174 -10.16 20.99 3.09
CA PHE A 174 -9.13 20.59 4.04
C PHE A 174 -9.73 20.08 5.35
N MET A 175 -10.74 20.75 5.90
CA MET A 175 -11.43 20.30 7.11
C MET A 175 -12.10 18.95 6.91
N GLU A 176 -12.74 18.71 5.76
CA GLU A 176 -13.35 17.43 5.44
C GLU A 176 -12.29 16.33 5.27
N LEU A 177 -11.20 16.59 4.53
CA LEU A 177 -10.09 15.65 4.39
C LEU A 177 -9.47 15.31 5.76
N TYR A 178 -9.30 16.30 6.63
CA TYR A 178 -8.80 16.09 8.00
C TYR A 178 -9.74 15.22 8.83
N GLN A 179 -11.06 15.41 8.72
CA GLN A 179 -12.05 14.57 9.41
C GLN A 179 -11.98 13.11 8.91
N VAL A 180 -11.86 12.92 7.60
CA VAL A 180 -11.67 11.60 6.98
C VAL A 180 -10.35 10.97 7.44
N ALA A 181 -9.26 11.72 7.44
CA ALA A 181 -7.96 11.26 7.91
C ALA A 181 -8.01 10.81 9.38
N ARG A 182 -8.69 11.58 10.24
CA ARG A 182 -8.88 11.23 11.65
C ARG A 182 -9.74 9.98 11.83
N LEU A 183 -10.77 9.81 11.02
CA LEU A 183 -11.61 8.59 11.02
C LEU A 183 -10.81 7.36 10.62
N LEU A 184 -9.98 7.50 9.58
CA LEU A 184 -9.12 6.43 9.08
C LEU A 184 -7.82 6.28 9.88
N GLU A 185 -7.62 7.06 10.94
CA GLU A 185 -6.42 7.05 11.77
C GLU A 185 -5.12 7.21 10.92
N LEU A 186 -5.15 8.16 9.99
CA LEU A 186 -4.01 8.49 9.12
C LEU A 186 -3.19 9.62 9.75
N ASP A 187 -2.16 9.24 10.52
CA ASP A 187 -1.29 10.19 11.22
C ASP A 187 -0.60 11.18 10.27
N SER A 188 -0.22 10.74 9.06
CA SER A 188 0.45 11.58 8.06
C SER A 188 -0.37 12.74 7.52
N LEU A 189 -1.70 12.65 7.66
CA LEU A 189 -2.67 13.68 7.25
C LEU A 189 -3.17 14.51 8.45
N ALA A 190 -2.89 14.08 9.68
CA ALA A 190 -3.40 14.67 10.90
C ALA A 190 -2.40 15.55 11.66
N GLN A 191 -1.15 15.63 11.18
CA GLN A 191 -0.06 16.49 11.69
C GLN A 191 -0.12 17.90 11.09
#